data_AF-A0A954G0E8-F1
#
_entry.id   AF-A0A954G0E8-F1
#
_cell.length_a   1.000
_cell.length_b   1.000
_cell.length_c   1.000
_cell.angle_alpha   90.00
_cell.angle_beta   90.00
_cell.angle_gamma   90.00
#
_symmetry.space_group_name_H-M   'P 1'
#
loop_
_entity.id
_entity.type
_entity.pdbx_description
1 polymer ?
#
loop_
_entity_poly.entity_id
_entity_poly.type
_entity_poly.pdbx_seq_one_letter_code
_entity_poly.pdbx_strand_id
1 'polypeptide(L)'
;DRIVLNVSAAIGGTTGDVLQLNLDAVNDNATVSVVDSGATIQVDDGLGLPGSILQFDASQISSILVTGTDPSQTVQFLGQQDLVINGPVDLTGFSGDVNIGIELQIGAGEPPQFNPASTVTYLGQFELTGDQLNVILPNELNADDAFVIQINGPNLEILDPDRANPLLFSAPAAGLNSIHVTGADGENDLLTLNYSTPGLTNIAIAFEGGSGGNDALEFANGSFNTLTHNLTGLGAGSIDFSGNGITEISYTGLEPVFSGTSTANNIIFNLPTATFDAVLENAAAPGEMQIRSLSAAFEFTTFAVPADSFTINTAGGNSAVALNSFDAAFAPTDVILNGKPGDFYKLTANDQLADSVLLTLSGGAILDLGMFNETINGFLLEDGTVIATGGILTAQSDFDLRSGVVKAQLNGTDLIKNGMGTVILDAANGYAGQTIINDGTLQLARSFAIPNTSSLDLTAVTSVLDLNGFEVSLTSLTGTGKVVLGGAT
;
A
#
# COMPACT_ATOMS: atom_id res chain seq x y z
N ASP A 1 19.15 41.29 -31.09
CA ASP A 1 18.80 40.70 -32.41
C ASP A 1 18.27 39.30 -32.19
N ARG A 2 16.96 39.09 -32.35
CA ARG A 2 16.33 37.76 -32.24
C ARG A 2 16.38 37.15 -33.64
N ILE A 3 17.26 36.19 -33.87
CA ILE A 3 17.22 35.38 -35.09
C ILE A 3 16.11 34.36 -34.87
N VAL A 4 14.98 34.55 -35.56
CA VAL A 4 13.92 33.54 -35.64
C VAL A 4 14.27 32.67 -36.86
N LEU A 5 14.81 31.48 -36.60
CA LEU A 5 15.05 30.48 -37.63
C LEU A 5 13.73 29.80 -37.99
N ASN A 6 13.08 30.29 -39.04
CA ASN A 6 12.02 29.53 -39.70
C ASN A 6 12.68 28.50 -40.62
N VAL A 7 13.01 27.33 -40.08
CA VAL A 7 13.56 26.23 -40.88
C VAL A 7 12.43 25.65 -41.73
N SER A 8 12.47 25.93 -43.03
CA SER A 8 11.67 25.23 -44.04
C SER A 8 12.52 24.10 -44.60
N ALA A 9 12.48 22.93 -43.97
CA ALA A 9 13.13 21.74 -44.52
C ALA A 9 12.17 21.04 -45.48
N ALA A 10 12.67 20.57 -46.62
CA ALA A 10 11.97 19.61 -47.44
C ALA A 10 12.53 18.23 -47.07
N ILE A 11 11.78 17.43 -46.30
CA ILE A 11 12.24 16.09 -45.92
C ILE A 11 11.75 15.12 -46.98
N GLY A 12 12.70 14.42 -47.60
CA GLY A 12 12.52 13.68 -48.84
C GLY A 12 11.97 12.27 -48.65
N GLY A 13 10.76 12.11 -48.15
CA GLY A 13 9.86 10.98 -48.45
C GLY A 13 10.43 9.55 -48.37
N THR A 14 11.41 9.26 -47.53
CA THR A 14 11.85 7.88 -47.26
C THR A 14 11.74 7.59 -45.76
N THR A 15 11.33 6.37 -45.41
CA THR A 15 11.40 5.87 -44.03
C THR A 15 12.84 6.02 -43.50
N GLY A 16 13.02 6.85 -42.47
CA GLY A 16 14.32 7.05 -41.80
C GLY A 16 14.81 8.49 -41.70
N ASP A 17 13.98 9.49 -42.03
CA ASP A 17 14.41 10.89 -41.96
C ASP A 17 14.44 11.42 -40.51
N VAL A 18 15.49 12.21 -40.20
CA VAL A 18 15.76 12.77 -38.87
C VAL A 18 15.65 14.29 -38.92
N LEU A 19 14.86 14.88 -38.02
CA LEU A 19 14.87 16.32 -37.81
C LEU A 19 16.03 16.67 -36.87
N GLN A 20 17.04 17.37 -37.41
CA GLN A 20 18.18 17.83 -36.61
C GLN A 20 18.11 19.34 -36.36
N LEU A 21 18.19 19.74 -35.09
CA LEU A 21 18.29 21.14 -34.66
C LEU A 21 19.64 21.34 -33.96
N ASN A 22 20.45 22.27 -34.46
CA ASN A 22 21.73 22.62 -33.86
C ASN A 22 21.65 24.03 -33.26
N LEU A 23 21.83 24.14 -31.94
CA LEU A 23 21.85 25.40 -31.19
C LEU A 23 23.28 25.60 -30.67
N ASP A 24 24.15 26.22 -31.46
CA ASP A 24 25.60 26.30 -31.18
C ASP A 24 26.08 27.71 -30.78
N ALA A 25 25.18 28.70 -30.73
CA ALA A 25 25.48 30.07 -30.32
C ALA A 25 24.73 30.50 -29.06
N VAL A 26 25.35 31.42 -28.30
CA VAL A 26 24.75 31.99 -27.09
C VAL A 26 23.44 32.70 -27.44
N ASN A 27 22.35 32.31 -26.76
CA ASN A 27 20.95 32.76 -26.97
C ASN A 27 20.21 32.21 -28.20
N ASP A 28 20.65 31.10 -28.79
CA ASP A 28 19.82 30.38 -29.77
C ASP A 28 18.50 29.90 -29.15
N ASN A 29 17.41 30.02 -29.92
CA ASN A 29 16.08 29.57 -29.52
C ASN A 29 15.38 28.94 -30.74
N ALA A 30 14.82 27.74 -30.55
CA ALA A 30 14.03 27.05 -31.55
C ALA A 30 12.62 26.77 -31.03
N THR A 31 11.62 27.06 -31.86
CA THR A 31 10.22 26.70 -31.62
C THR A 31 9.76 25.74 -32.72
N VAL A 32 9.30 24.56 -32.32
CA VAL A 32 8.65 23.57 -33.18
C VAL A 32 7.15 23.65 -32.91
N SER A 33 6.36 23.97 -33.95
CA SER A 33 4.91 24.12 -33.85
C SER A 33 4.20 22.97 -34.58
N VAL A 34 3.21 22.36 -33.92
CA VAL A 34 2.36 21.28 -34.45
C VAL A 34 0.90 21.77 -34.37
N VAL A 35 0.15 21.79 -35.48
CA VAL A 35 -1.23 22.31 -35.52
C VAL A 35 -2.11 21.40 -36.36
N ASP A 36 -3.32 21.05 -35.89
CA ASP A 36 -4.40 20.63 -36.79
C ASP A 36 -5.78 21.25 -36.47
N SER A 37 -6.38 21.84 -37.50
CA SER A 37 -7.83 21.98 -37.73
C SER A 37 -8.11 22.15 -39.25
N GLY A 38 -7.31 21.51 -40.12
CA GLY A 38 -7.51 21.52 -41.57
C GLY A 38 -6.90 22.70 -42.35
N ALA A 39 -5.86 23.38 -41.85
CA ALA A 39 -5.11 24.35 -42.66
C ALA A 39 -3.59 24.34 -42.38
N THR A 40 -2.85 24.17 -43.48
CA THR A 40 -1.39 24.33 -43.60
C THR A 40 -0.99 25.80 -43.51
N ILE A 41 0.29 26.06 -43.22
CA ILE A 41 0.93 27.38 -43.37
C ILE A 41 0.61 27.97 -44.77
N GLN A 42 0.06 29.20 -44.82
CA GLN A 42 -0.18 29.94 -46.08
C GLN A 42 0.98 30.88 -46.46
N VAL A 43 1.24 30.96 -47.77
CA VAL A 43 2.23 31.80 -48.49
C VAL A 43 1.47 32.64 -49.56
N ASP A 44 1.96 33.82 -49.98
CA ASP A 44 1.61 34.42 -51.28
C ASP A 44 2.86 35.01 -51.97
N ASP A 45 2.99 34.70 -53.26
CA ASP A 45 4.09 34.91 -54.21
C ASP A 45 3.71 35.86 -55.37
N GLY A 46 2.75 36.78 -55.19
CA GLY A 46 2.06 37.53 -56.24
C GLY A 46 2.81 38.13 -57.45
N LEU A 47 4.14 38.01 -57.59
CA LEU A 47 4.90 38.15 -58.84
C LEU A 47 6.03 37.11 -58.97
N GLY A 48 5.67 35.82 -59.12
CA GLY A 48 6.44 34.80 -59.84
C GLY A 48 7.57 34.12 -59.07
N LEU A 49 7.26 32.96 -58.47
CA LEU A 49 7.98 31.69 -58.60
C LEU A 49 7.08 30.57 -58.05
N PRO A 50 6.94 29.40 -58.71
CA PRO A 50 5.91 28.40 -58.38
C PRO A 50 6.21 27.70 -57.05
N GLY A 51 5.49 28.12 -56.00
CA GLY A 51 5.59 27.59 -54.65
C GLY A 51 4.89 26.25 -54.47
N SER A 52 5.66 25.17 -54.41
CA SER A 52 5.26 23.92 -53.78
C SER A 52 5.37 24.06 -52.25
N ILE A 53 4.23 24.10 -51.57
CA ILE A 53 4.14 23.94 -50.10
C ILE A 53 4.47 22.49 -49.79
N LEU A 54 5.54 22.25 -49.02
CA LEU A 54 5.93 20.91 -48.58
C LEU A 54 5.14 20.51 -47.33
N GLN A 55 4.41 19.39 -47.44
CA GLN A 55 3.76 18.69 -46.34
C GLN A 55 4.77 17.76 -45.66
N PHE A 56 4.75 17.73 -44.33
CA PHE A 56 5.25 16.60 -43.56
C PHE A 56 4.06 15.72 -43.18
N ASP A 57 4.15 14.45 -43.51
CA ASP A 57 3.43 13.41 -42.79
C ASP A 57 4.33 13.00 -41.62
N ALA A 58 3.90 13.22 -40.38
CA ALA A 58 4.68 12.89 -39.19
C ALA A 58 4.99 11.39 -39.06
N SER A 59 4.27 10.53 -39.81
CA SER A 59 4.63 9.11 -39.95
C SER A 59 5.99 8.88 -40.64
N GLN A 60 6.56 9.92 -41.26
CA GLN A 60 7.84 9.86 -41.99
C GLN A 60 9.05 10.19 -41.09
N ILE A 61 8.87 10.82 -39.92
CA ILE A 61 9.97 11.16 -39.01
C ILE A 61 10.23 9.98 -38.08
N SER A 62 11.44 9.42 -38.17
CA SER A 62 11.84 8.28 -37.33
C SER A 62 12.62 8.68 -36.07
N SER A 63 13.09 9.92 -35.97
CA SER A 63 13.77 10.42 -34.77
C SER A 63 13.96 11.93 -34.82
N ILE A 64 14.15 12.55 -33.65
CA ILE A 64 14.56 13.95 -33.52
C ILE A 64 15.90 13.98 -32.77
N LEU A 65 16.87 14.74 -33.30
CA LEU A 65 18.16 14.98 -32.64
C LEU A 65 18.34 16.47 -32.39
N VAL A 66 18.61 16.84 -31.13
CA VAL A 66 18.92 18.23 -30.76
C VAL A 66 20.26 18.30 -30.06
N THR A 67 21.12 19.21 -30.49
CA THR A 67 22.47 19.41 -29.94
C THR A 67 22.70 20.87 -29.54
N GLY A 68 23.22 21.12 -28.34
CA GLY A 68 23.59 22.46 -27.85
C GLY A 68 24.18 22.44 -26.42
N THR A 69 25.32 23.09 -26.18
CA THR A 69 26.04 22.96 -24.90
C THR A 69 25.94 24.18 -23.98
N ASP A 70 25.11 25.16 -24.34
CA ASP A 70 24.91 26.39 -23.57
C ASP A 70 23.61 26.32 -22.76
N PRO A 71 23.67 26.44 -21.42
CA PRO A 71 22.48 26.34 -20.57
C PRO A 71 21.50 27.51 -20.70
N SER A 72 21.87 28.60 -21.39
CA SER A 72 20.96 29.72 -21.66
C SER A 72 20.05 29.53 -22.88
N GLN A 73 20.25 28.47 -23.66
CA GLN A 73 19.44 28.14 -24.82
C GLN A 73 18.12 27.48 -24.42
N THR A 74 17.10 27.62 -25.27
CA THR A 74 15.77 27.03 -25.04
C THR A 74 15.24 26.32 -26.28
N VAL A 75 14.64 25.15 -26.09
CA VAL A 75 13.86 24.43 -27.12
C VAL A 75 12.39 24.41 -26.70
N GLN A 76 11.48 24.70 -27.62
CA GLN A 76 10.04 24.68 -27.35
C GLN A 76 9.29 23.82 -28.37
N PHE A 77 8.58 22.80 -27.92
CA PHE A 77 7.59 22.06 -28.72
C PHE A 77 6.20 22.54 -28.32
N LEU A 78 5.36 23.00 -29.23
CA LEU A 78 4.03 23.56 -28.90
C LEU A 78 2.98 23.07 -29.92
N GLY A 79 1.72 22.92 -29.48
CA GLY A 79 0.61 22.49 -30.34
C GLY A 79 -0.71 22.27 -29.57
N GLN A 80 -1.74 21.78 -30.26
CA GLN A 80 -3.08 21.50 -29.70
C GLN A 80 -3.44 20.00 -29.65
N GLN A 81 -2.60 19.14 -30.21
CA GLN A 81 -2.75 17.69 -30.27
C GLN A 81 -1.36 17.04 -30.13
N ASP A 82 -1.35 15.73 -29.90
CA ASP A 82 -0.15 14.92 -29.70
C ASP A 82 0.77 14.98 -30.92
N LEU A 83 2.08 15.03 -30.68
CA LEU A 83 3.13 14.86 -31.68
C LEU A 83 3.59 13.40 -31.68
N VAL A 84 3.22 12.67 -32.73
CA VAL A 84 3.62 11.26 -32.93
C VAL A 84 4.98 11.18 -33.63
N ILE A 85 5.95 10.53 -32.99
CA ILE A 85 7.31 10.30 -33.52
C ILE A 85 7.57 8.80 -33.54
N ASN A 86 7.83 8.23 -34.72
CA ASN A 86 8.07 6.80 -34.88
C ASN A 86 9.56 6.44 -34.69
N GLY A 87 10.11 6.77 -33.52
CA GLY A 87 11.44 6.35 -33.04
C GLY A 87 12.09 7.37 -32.08
N PRO A 88 13.39 7.24 -31.77
CA PRO A 88 13.97 7.87 -30.58
C PRO A 88 14.04 9.39 -30.70
N VAL A 89 13.90 10.07 -29.55
CA VAL A 89 14.20 11.50 -29.41
C VAL A 89 15.49 11.62 -28.60
N ASP A 90 16.56 12.12 -29.21
CA ASP A 90 17.85 12.29 -28.56
C ASP A 90 18.14 13.78 -28.32
N LEU A 91 18.06 14.18 -27.06
CA LEU A 91 18.42 15.52 -26.57
C LEU A 91 19.65 15.46 -25.63
N THR A 92 20.42 14.38 -25.62
CA THR A 92 21.60 14.21 -24.74
C THR A 92 22.70 15.25 -25.03
N GLY A 93 22.75 15.74 -26.26
CA GLY A 93 23.65 16.81 -26.67
C GLY A 93 23.23 18.20 -26.23
N PHE A 94 22.04 18.38 -25.63
CA PHE A 94 21.48 19.67 -25.23
C PHE A 94 21.60 19.88 -23.71
N SER A 95 22.07 21.03 -23.20
CA SER A 95 22.23 21.30 -21.75
C SER A 95 21.46 22.53 -21.21
N GLY A 96 20.36 22.94 -21.86
CA GLY A 96 19.52 24.09 -21.48
C GLY A 96 18.06 23.71 -21.17
N ASP A 97 17.12 24.66 -21.30
CA ASP A 97 15.71 24.41 -21.00
C ASP A 97 14.96 23.80 -22.20
N VAL A 98 14.28 22.67 -21.99
CA VAL A 98 13.40 22.03 -22.98
C VAL A 98 11.95 22.16 -22.51
N ASN A 99 11.11 22.89 -23.24
CA ASN A 99 9.68 23.04 -22.91
C ASN A 99 8.83 22.25 -23.91
N ILE A 100 7.99 21.35 -23.42
CA ILE A 100 7.14 20.48 -24.26
C ILE A 100 5.67 20.76 -23.95
N GLY A 101 5.01 21.51 -24.83
CA GLY A 101 3.64 22.02 -24.75
C GLY A 101 2.53 21.10 -25.24
N ILE A 102 2.87 19.89 -25.66
CA ILE A 102 1.99 18.88 -26.26
C ILE A 102 2.45 17.49 -25.83
N GLU A 103 1.54 16.52 -25.84
CA GLU A 103 1.89 15.12 -25.65
C GLU A 103 2.84 14.64 -26.76
N LEU A 104 3.89 13.91 -26.40
CA LEU A 104 4.79 13.25 -27.34
C LEU A 104 4.46 11.76 -27.37
N GLN A 105 3.80 11.29 -28.43
CA GLN A 105 3.62 9.86 -28.65
C GLN A 105 4.86 9.30 -29.33
N ILE A 106 5.72 8.63 -28.57
CA ILE A 106 6.92 8.00 -29.11
C ILE A 106 6.61 6.54 -29.42
N GLY A 107 6.78 6.14 -30.68
CA GLY A 107 6.61 4.75 -31.09
C GLY A 107 7.58 3.82 -30.37
N ALA A 108 7.34 2.51 -30.41
CA ALA A 108 8.17 1.51 -29.74
C ALA A 108 9.68 1.69 -30.04
N GLY A 109 10.48 2.02 -29.01
CA GLY A 109 11.89 2.38 -29.14
C GLY A 109 12.54 2.81 -27.82
N GLU A 110 13.80 3.26 -27.88
CA GLU A 110 14.49 3.85 -26.73
C GLU A 110 13.75 5.11 -26.26
N PRO A 111 13.54 5.30 -24.93
CA PRO A 111 12.86 6.47 -24.41
C PRO A 111 13.60 7.74 -24.81
N PRO A 112 12.90 8.89 -24.83
CA PRO A 112 13.54 10.16 -25.10
C PRO A 112 14.72 10.36 -24.13
N GLN A 113 15.90 10.57 -24.70
CA GLN A 113 17.14 10.69 -23.94
C GLN A 113 17.42 12.16 -23.68
N PHE A 114 17.58 12.54 -22.41
CA PHE A 114 17.89 13.91 -22.01
C PHE A 114 19.29 13.98 -21.42
N ASN A 115 19.94 15.14 -21.55
CA ASN A 115 21.11 15.43 -20.76
C ASN A 115 20.71 15.65 -19.29
N PRO A 116 21.38 15.01 -18.31
CA PRO A 116 21.10 15.21 -16.89
C PRO A 116 21.26 16.66 -16.39
N ALA A 117 21.96 17.52 -17.14
CA ALA A 117 22.16 18.93 -16.82
C ALA A 117 21.05 19.86 -17.35
N SER A 118 20.08 19.34 -18.11
CA SER A 118 18.98 20.11 -18.69
C SER A 118 17.79 20.21 -17.73
N THR A 119 17.10 21.35 -17.75
CA THR A 119 15.76 21.46 -17.16
C THR A 119 14.74 21.10 -18.24
N VAL A 120 13.90 20.09 -17.99
CA VAL A 120 12.82 19.76 -18.92
C VAL A 120 11.51 20.16 -18.27
N THR A 121 10.73 21.00 -18.93
CA THR A 121 9.39 21.40 -18.47
C THR A 121 8.38 20.79 -19.44
N TYR A 122 7.76 19.70 -19.02
CA TYR A 122 6.64 19.12 -19.74
C TYR A 122 5.34 19.81 -19.32
N LEU A 123 4.55 20.22 -20.28
CA LEU A 123 3.15 20.57 -20.11
C LEU A 123 2.25 19.34 -20.34
N GLY A 124 2.83 18.13 -20.44
CA GLY A 124 2.10 16.87 -20.69
C GLY A 124 2.86 15.60 -20.27
N GLN A 125 2.22 14.86 -19.36
CA GLN A 125 2.31 13.43 -19.04
C GLN A 125 3.56 12.80 -18.41
N PHE A 126 4.80 12.95 -18.91
CA PHE A 126 5.95 12.20 -18.37
C PHE A 126 7.25 13.04 -18.33
N GLU A 127 7.90 13.18 -17.17
CA GLU A 127 9.15 13.94 -16.99
C GLU A 127 10.17 13.15 -16.15
N LEU A 128 11.37 12.91 -16.68
CA LEU A 128 12.48 12.32 -15.90
C LEU A 128 13.35 13.42 -15.28
N THR A 129 13.35 13.52 -13.94
CA THR A 129 14.21 14.44 -13.19
C THR A 129 15.25 13.64 -12.40
N GLY A 130 16.46 13.50 -12.97
CA GLY A 130 17.50 12.66 -12.36
C GLY A 130 17.15 11.17 -12.43
N ASP A 131 16.93 10.53 -11.28
CA ASP A 131 16.53 9.13 -11.12
C ASP A 131 15.05 8.97 -10.73
N GLN A 132 14.24 10.03 -10.84
CA GLN A 132 12.80 10.05 -10.60
C GLN A 132 12.02 10.31 -11.90
N LEU A 133 11.01 9.49 -12.17
CA LEU A 133 10.04 9.69 -13.25
C LEU A 133 8.77 10.34 -12.70
N ASN A 134 8.49 11.58 -13.05
CA ASN A 134 7.22 12.24 -12.78
C ASN A 134 6.22 11.90 -13.88
N VAL A 135 4.99 11.60 -13.50
CA VAL A 135 3.89 11.17 -14.34
C VAL A 135 2.67 12.02 -13.98
N ILE A 136 2.06 12.67 -14.96
CA ILE A 136 0.79 13.38 -14.79
C ILE A 136 -0.24 12.60 -15.57
N LEU A 137 -1.28 12.09 -14.90
CA LEU A 137 -2.36 11.39 -15.56
C LEU A 137 -3.23 12.42 -16.30
N PRO A 138 -3.41 12.29 -17.64
CA PRO A 138 -4.19 13.24 -18.41
C PRO A 138 -5.68 13.11 -18.09
N ASN A 139 -6.40 14.24 -18.19
CA ASN A 139 -7.86 14.28 -18.08
C ASN A 139 -8.48 13.91 -19.44
N GLU A 140 -8.91 12.66 -19.62
CA GLU A 140 -9.77 12.30 -20.75
C GLU A 140 -11.24 12.54 -20.37
N LEU A 141 -11.77 13.70 -20.76
CA LEU A 141 -13.14 14.11 -20.45
C LEU A 141 -14.17 12.99 -20.74
N ASN A 142 -14.74 12.40 -19.69
CA ASN A 142 -15.72 11.29 -19.68
C ASN A 142 -15.16 9.86 -19.94
N ALA A 143 -13.87 9.61 -19.73
CA ALA A 143 -13.31 8.26 -19.60
C ALA A 143 -13.10 7.92 -18.10
N ASP A 144 -13.16 6.64 -17.74
CA ASP A 144 -12.58 6.20 -16.46
C ASP A 144 -11.07 6.17 -16.71
N ASP A 145 -10.30 7.05 -16.06
CA ASP A 145 -8.88 7.23 -16.33
C ASP A 145 -8.08 6.13 -15.59
N ALA A 146 -7.88 4.99 -16.26
CA ALA A 146 -7.13 3.85 -15.72
C ALA A 146 -5.71 3.77 -16.31
N PHE A 147 -4.72 3.56 -15.44
CA PHE A 147 -3.31 3.45 -15.85
C PHE A 147 -2.64 2.25 -15.19
N VAL A 148 -1.76 1.60 -15.94
CA VAL A 148 -0.98 0.47 -15.43
C VAL A 148 0.50 0.79 -15.49
N ILE A 149 1.20 0.67 -14.37
CA ILE A 149 2.67 0.69 -14.32
C ILE A 149 3.18 -0.74 -14.19
N GLN A 150 4.09 -1.15 -15.06
CA GLN A 150 4.65 -2.51 -15.06
C GLN A 150 6.11 -2.56 -15.48
N ILE A 151 6.76 -3.70 -15.22
CA ILE A 151 8.05 -4.05 -15.82
C ILE A 151 7.83 -5.09 -16.92
N ASN A 152 8.33 -4.80 -18.12
CA ASN A 152 8.33 -5.70 -19.27
C ASN A 152 9.75 -5.84 -19.84
N GLY A 153 10.35 -7.02 -19.66
CA GLY A 153 11.77 -7.23 -19.98
C GLY A 153 12.66 -6.29 -19.15
N PRO A 154 13.56 -5.49 -19.77
CA PRO A 154 14.38 -4.52 -19.05
C PRO A 154 13.69 -3.16 -18.81
N ASN A 155 12.49 -2.97 -19.34
CA ASN A 155 11.84 -1.66 -19.38
C ASN A 155 10.73 -1.53 -18.33
N LEU A 156 10.61 -0.32 -17.79
CA LEU A 156 9.38 0.19 -17.18
C LEU A 156 8.43 0.60 -18.30
N GLU A 157 7.17 0.20 -18.20
CA GLU A 157 6.10 0.61 -19.10
C GLU A 157 4.96 1.25 -18.31
N ILE A 158 4.36 2.28 -18.91
CA ILE A 158 3.08 2.86 -18.46
C ILE A 158 2.07 2.65 -19.58
N LEU A 159 0.93 2.08 -19.21
CA LEU A 159 -0.14 1.73 -20.12
C LEU A 159 -1.44 2.45 -19.74
N ASP A 160 -2.28 2.69 -20.73
CA ASP A 160 -3.69 3.00 -20.58
C ASP A 160 -4.49 1.84 -21.24
N PRO A 161 -5.19 1.01 -20.45
CA PRO A 161 -5.86 -0.17 -20.94
C PRO A 161 -7.10 0.13 -21.80
N ASP A 162 -7.63 1.36 -21.75
CA ASP A 162 -8.82 1.76 -22.48
C ASP A 162 -8.51 2.20 -23.93
N ARG A 163 -7.24 2.46 -24.23
CA ARG A 163 -6.76 2.80 -25.58
C ARG A 163 -6.56 1.58 -26.47
N ALA A 164 -6.84 1.75 -27.76
CA ALA A 164 -6.61 0.71 -28.78
C ALA A 164 -5.12 0.31 -28.92
N ASN A 165 -4.22 1.25 -28.60
CA ASN A 165 -2.80 0.98 -28.38
C ASN A 165 -2.46 1.39 -26.94
N PRO A 166 -2.39 0.43 -26.00
CA PRO A 166 -2.28 0.75 -24.58
C PRO A 166 -0.95 1.39 -24.16
N LEU A 167 0.13 1.18 -24.89
CA LEU A 167 1.46 1.64 -24.47
C LEU A 167 1.59 3.16 -24.59
N LEU A 168 1.72 3.84 -23.44
CA LEU A 168 1.94 5.29 -23.36
C LEU A 168 3.43 5.63 -23.18
N PHE A 169 4.15 4.84 -22.39
CA PHE A 169 5.56 5.07 -22.07
C PHE A 169 6.33 3.75 -21.98
N SER A 170 7.59 3.75 -22.45
CA SER A 170 8.53 2.65 -22.26
C SER A 170 9.96 3.19 -22.11
N ALA A 171 10.65 2.82 -21.03
CA ALA A 171 12.04 3.21 -20.78
C ALA A 171 12.80 2.12 -20.01
N PRO A 172 14.14 2.01 -20.13
CA PRO A 172 14.90 1.13 -19.26
C PRO A 172 14.63 1.44 -17.79
N ALA A 173 14.28 0.42 -17.01
CA ALA A 173 14.08 0.56 -15.56
C ALA A 173 15.40 0.74 -14.80
N ALA A 174 16.53 0.39 -15.43
CA ALA A 174 17.84 0.46 -14.81
C ALA A 174 18.23 1.92 -14.51
N GLY A 175 18.51 2.20 -13.24
CA GLY A 175 18.88 3.54 -12.76
C GLY A 175 17.71 4.41 -12.34
N LEU A 176 16.47 3.94 -12.50
CA LEU A 176 15.30 4.59 -11.93
C LEU A 176 15.11 4.16 -10.47
N ASN A 177 15.03 5.13 -9.57
CA ASN A 177 14.84 4.89 -8.14
C ASN A 177 13.41 5.22 -7.69
N SER A 178 12.71 6.11 -8.40
CA SER A 178 11.35 6.48 -8.03
C SER A 178 10.46 6.89 -9.20
N ILE A 179 9.16 6.78 -8.98
CA ILE A 179 8.10 7.30 -9.84
C ILE A 179 7.20 8.18 -8.97
N HIS A 180 6.87 9.37 -9.44
CA HIS A 180 5.87 10.24 -8.84
C HIS A 180 4.70 10.35 -9.81
N VAL A 181 3.49 9.97 -9.40
CA VAL A 181 2.28 10.01 -10.20
C VAL A 181 1.34 11.06 -9.61
N THR A 182 0.80 11.93 -10.45
CA THR A 182 -0.18 12.96 -10.08
C THR A 182 -1.44 12.75 -10.91
N GLY A 183 -2.55 12.44 -10.25
CA GLY A 183 -3.91 12.39 -10.78
C GLY A 183 -4.50 13.78 -11.01
N ALA A 184 -5.63 13.81 -11.70
CA ALA A 184 -6.34 15.03 -12.09
C ALA A 184 -7.40 15.41 -11.06
N ASP A 185 -7.50 16.71 -10.73
CA ASP A 185 -8.54 17.19 -9.82
C ASP A 185 -9.96 16.96 -10.38
N GLY A 186 -10.82 16.31 -9.60
CA GLY A 186 -12.27 16.22 -9.83
C GLY A 186 -12.73 15.04 -10.69
N GLU A 187 -11.83 14.14 -11.08
CA GLU A 187 -12.09 12.95 -11.89
C GLU A 187 -11.74 11.68 -11.11
N ASN A 188 -12.03 10.48 -11.62
CA ASN A 188 -11.60 9.24 -10.97
C ASN A 188 -10.31 8.74 -11.61
N ASP A 189 -9.20 8.71 -10.88
CA ASP A 189 -7.92 8.16 -11.35
C ASP A 189 -7.66 6.77 -10.77
N LEU A 190 -7.56 5.73 -11.61
CA LEU A 190 -7.15 4.38 -11.18
C LEU A 190 -5.70 4.11 -11.59
N LEU A 191 -4.80 3.98 -10.61
CA LEU A 191 -3.44 3.51 -10.82
C LEU A 191 -3.30 2.03 -10.42
N THR A 192 -3.08 1.16 -11.40
CA THR A 192 -2.74 -0.25 -11.18
C THR A 192 -1.22 -0.46 -11.25
N LEU A 193 -0.64 -1.04 -10.20
CA LEU A 193 0.75 -1.46 -10.14
C LEU A 193 0.85 -2.96 -10.41
N ASN A 194 1.40 -3.34 -11.55
CA ASN A 194 1.51 -4.74 -11.98
C ASN A 194 2.87 -5.34 -11.62
N TYR A 195 2.87 -6.22 -10.63
CA TYR A 195 4.04 -6.89 -10.08
C TYR A 195 4.32 -8.27 -10.68
N SER A 196 3.74 -8.59 -11.84
CA SER A 196 3.98 -9.87 -12.54
C SER A 196 5.46 -10.12 -12.87
N THR A 197 6.24 -9.07 -13.11
CA THR A 197 7.69 -9.14 -13.32
C THR A 197 8.44 -8.57 -12.12
N PRO A 198 9.39 -9.32 -11.52
CA PRO A 198 10.20 -8.84 -10.40
C PRO A 198 11.10 -7.68 -10.85
N GLY A 199 10.81 -6.47 -10.40
CA GLY A 199 11.56 -5.28 -10.77
C GLY A 199 10.90 -4.01 -10.26
N LEU A 200 9.57 -3.95 -10.33
CA LEU A 200 8.79 -2.81 -9.84
C LEU A 200 8.93 -2.65 -8.32
N THR A 201 9.16 -3.74 -7.59
CA THR A 201 9.43 -3.72 -6.14
C THR A 201 10.71 -2.98 -5.74
N ASN A 202 11.58 -2.64 -6.69
CA ASN A 202 12.83 -1.91 -6.43
C ASN A 202 12.71 -0.41 -6.74
N ILE A 203 11.54 0.06 -7.16
CA ILE A 203 11.29 1.45 -7.56
C ILE A 203 10.26 2.00 -6.59
N ALA A 204 10.59 3.09 -5.90
CA ALA A 204 9.64 3.75 -4.99
C ALA A 204 8.56 4.46 -5.80
N ILE A 205 7.31 4.47 -5.33
CA ILE A 205 6.19 5.10 -6.03
C ILE A 205 5.48 6.08 -5.09
N ALA A 206 5.34 7.32 -5.52
CA ALA A 206 4.44 8.29 -4.90
C ALA A 206 3.22 8.46 -5.80
N PHE A 207 2.01 8.37 -5.25
CA PHE A 207 0.77 8.63 -6.00
C PHE A 207 -0.08 9.69 -5.29
N GLU A 208 -0.25 10.84 -5.92
CA GLU A 208 -1.14 11.91 -5.50
C GLU A 208 -2.40 11.83 -6.36
N GLY A 209 -3.52 11.32 -5.81
CA GLY A 209 -4.78 11.14 -6.57
C GLY A 209 -5.39 12.46 -7.05
N GLY A 210 -5.15 13.56 -6.33
CA GLY A 210 -5.73 14.86 -6.65
C GLY A 210 -6.82 15.24 -5.66
N SER A 211 -7.63 16.24 -6.01
CA SER A 211 -8.73 16.70 -5.16
C SER A 211 -10.10 16.36 -5.74
N GLY A 212 -10.81 15.47 -5.05
CA GLY A 212 -12.14 15.01 -5.43
C GLY A 212 -12.10 14.09 -6.65
N GLY A 213 -13.04 13.15 -6.71
CA GLY A 213 -12.83 11.97 -7.53
C GLY A 213 -13.13 10.72 -6.72
N ASN A 214 -12.89 9.55 -7.30
CA ASN A 214 -12.71 8.30 -6.58
C ASN A 214 -11.37 7.72 -7.05
N ASP A 215 -10.29 8.27 -6.51
CA ASP A 215 -8.94 7.93 -6.94
C ASP A 215 -8.49 6.63 -6.28
N ALA A 216 -7.96 5.69 -7.04
CA ALA A 216 -7.76 4.32 -6.61
C ALA A 216 -6.35 3.83 -6.89
N LEU A 217 -5.75 3.14 -5.92
CA LEU A 217 -4.51 2.40 -6.10
C LEU A 217 -4.80 0.90 -6.08
N GLU A 218 -4.46 0.19 -7.14
CA GLU A 218 -4.63 -1.26 -7.24
C GLU A 218 -3.31 -2.01 -7.39
N PHE A 219 -3.18 -3.16 -6.72
CA PHE A 219 -2.06 -4.09 -6.87
C PHE A 219 -2.45 -5.28 -7.75
N ALA A 220 -1.70 -5.53 -8.83
CA ALA A 220 -1.95 -6.67 -9.70
C ALA A 220 -0.79 -7.66 -9.73
N ASN A 221 -1.11 -8.95 -9.67
CA ASN A 221 -0.20 -10.08 -9.94
C ASN A 221 1.06 -10.12 -9.04
N GLY A 222 1.03 -9.48 -7.88
CA GLY A 222 2.11 -9.52 -6.89
C GLY A 222 2.05 -10.75 -5.99
N SER A 223 3.21 -11.21 -5.55
CA SER A 223 3.36 -12.22 -4.49
C SER A 223 4.40 -11.71 -3.50
N PHE A 224 3.95 -11.31 -2.31
CA PHE A 224 4.79 -10.69 -1.30
C PHE A 224 4.99 -11.61 -0.09
N ASN A 225 6.11 -11.46 0.62
CA ASN A 225 6.26 -12.13 1.91
C ASN A 225 5.47 -11.39 3.00
N THR A 226 5.64 -10.07 3.07
CA THR A 226 4.97 -9.22 4.05
C THR A 226 4.51 -7.95 3.36
N LEU A 227 3.26 -7.56 3.59
CA LEU A 227 2.69 -6.31 3.12
C LEU A 227 2.26 -5.48 4.33
N THR A 228 2.87 -4.32 4.51
CA THR A 228 2.61 -3.42 5.64
C THR A 228 1.94 -2.14 5.14
N HIS A 229 0.67 -1.96 5.47
CA HIS A 229 -0.09 -0.75 5.21
C HIS A 229 0.05 0.20 6.40
N ASN A 230 0.66 1.36 6.19
CA ASN A 230 0.75 2.45 7.14
C ASN A 230 -0.32 3.49 6.80
N LEU A 231 -1.45 3.42 7.49
CA LEU A 231 -2.56 4.34 7.30
C LEU A 231 -2.31 5.59 8.15
N THR A 232 -2.30 6.77 7.52
CA THR A 232 -1.90 8.02 8.19
C THR A 232 -3.01 9.07 8.25
N GLY A 233 -4.04 8.94 7.43
CA GLY A 233 -5.22 9.78 7.44
C GLY A 233 -6.15 9.43 6.27
N LEU A 234 -7.22 10.21 6.11
CA LEU A 234 -8.10 10.09 4.95
C LEU A 234 -7.32 10.25 3.65
N GLY A 235 -7.47 9.27 2.75
CA GLY A 235 -6.77 9.22 1.47
C GLY A 235 -5.26 9.22 1.53
N ALA A 236 -4.64 9.04 2.71
CA ALA A 236 -3.19 9.18 2.86
C ALA A 236 -2.57 8.03 3.64
N GLY A 237 -1.49 7.48 3.09
CA GLY A 237 -0.78 6.37 3.71
C GLY A 237 0.45 5.95 2.94
N SER A 238 1.01 4.83 3.38
CA SER A 238 2.14 4.20 2.72
C SER A 238 2.09 2.69 2.80
N ILE A 239 2.80 2.02 1.90
CA ILE A 239 2.87 0.57 1.81
C ILE A 239 4.34 0.16 1.74
N ASP A 240 4.69 -0.85 2.54
CA ASP A 240 6.00 -1.50 2.56
C ASP A 240 5.84 -3.01 2.27
N PHE A 241 6.50 -3.54 1.25
CA PHE A 241 6.44 -4.97 0.86
C PHE A 241 7.67 -5.78 1.26
N SER A 242 8.72 -5.11 1.73
CA SER A 242 10.00 -5.73 2.05
C SER A 242 10.14 -6.02 3.55
N GLY A 243 9.26 -5.42 4.37
CA GLY A 243 9.29 -5.50 5.83
C GLY A 243 10.56 -4.90 6.41
N ASN A 244 11.30 -4.10 5.63
CA ASN A 244 12.55 -3.50 6.04
C ASN A 244 12.34 -2.12 6.72
N GLY A 245 11.11 -1.62 6.75
CA GLY A 245 10.75 -0.32 7.32
C GLY A 245 11.02 0.87 6.40
N ILE A 246 11.33 0.62 5.13
CA ILE A 246 11.45 1.62 4.07
C ILE A 246 10.12 1.65 3.34
N THR A 247 9.59 2.85 3.15
CA THR A 247 8.36 3.03 2.37
C THR A 247 8.68 2.80 0.89
N GLU A 248 8.01 1.84 0.27
CA GLU A 248 8.10 1.64 -1.17
C GLU A 248 6.96 2.34 -1.93
N ILE A 249 5.77 2.48 -1.33
CA ILE A 249 4.71 3.31 -1.91
C ILE A 249 4.23 4.33 -0.89
N SER A 250 4.12 5.58 -1.29
CA SER A 250 3.36 6.61 -0.56
C SER A 250 2.20 7.10 -1.41
N TYR A 251 1.06 7.40 -0.78
CA TYR A 251 -0.08 7.95 -1.48
C TYR A 251 -0.82 9.03 -0.68
N THR A 252 -1.48 9.94 -1.39
CA THR A 252 -2.37 10.99 -0.84
C THR A 252 -3.56 11.22 -1.77
N GLY A 253 -4.71 11.61 -1.22
CA GLY A 253 -5.93 11.88 -1.99
C GLY A 253 -6.50 10.65 -2.69
N LEU A 254 -6.39 9.46 -2.08
CA LEU A 254 -7.05 8.26 -2.59
C LEU A 254 -8.39 8.02 -1.90
N GLU A 255 -9.28 7.31 -2.58
CA GLU A 255 -10.56 6.81 -2.10
C GLU A 255 -10.98 5.49 -2.84
N PRO A 256 -10.09 4.50 -3.16
CA PRO A 256 -9.48 3.60 -2.16
C PRO A 256 -8.15 2.89 -2.52
N VAL A 257 -7.71 1.93 -1.69
CA VAL A 257 -6.59 1.00 -2.00
C VAL A 257 -7.06 -0.45 -2.17
N PHE A 258 -6.79 -1.07 -3.31
CA PHE A 258 -7.17 -2.45 -3.61
C PHE A 258 -5.96 -3.35 -3.76
N SER A 259 -5.91 -4.48 -3.03
CA SER A 259 -4.84 -5.47 -3.28
C SER A 259 -5.02 -6.25 -4.59
N GLY A 260 -6.16 -6.07 -5.27
CA GLY A 260 -6.47 -6.71 -6.56
C GLY A 260 -6.20 -8.21 -6.56
N THR A 261 -5.41 -8.70 -7.52
CA THR A 261 -5.04 -10.12 -7.63
C THR A 261 -3.78 -10.49 -6.84
N SER A 262 -3.21 -9.56 -6.08
CA SER A 262 -1.94 -9.77 -5.38
C SER A 262 -2.13 -10.49 -4.04
N THR A 263 -1.16 -11.30 -3.65
CA THR A 263 -1.17 -12.05 -2.38
C THR A 263 0.04 -11.71 -1.52
N ALA A 264 -0.11 -11.91 -0.21
CA ALA A 264 1.00 -11.82 0.74
C ALA A 264 0.89 -12.93 1.80
N ASN A 265 2.03 -13.49 2.23
CA ASN A 265 2.03 -14.45 3.33
C ASN A 265 1.64 -13.78 4.66
N ASN A 266 2.08 -12.52 4.86
CA ASN A 266 1.83 -11.73 6.06
C ASN A 266 1.25 -10.38 5.67
N ILE A 267 0.20 -9.93 6.35
CA ILE A 267 -0.36 -8.59 6.15
C ILE A 267 -0.42 -7.85 7.48
N ILE A 268 0.04 -6.61 7.48
CA ILE A 268 0.10 -5.75 8.66
C ILE A 268 -0.61 -4.43 8.35
N PHE A 269 -1.59 -4.05 9.16
CA PHE A 269 -2.22 -2.73 9.12
C PHE A 269 -1.80 -1.91 10.35
N ASN A 270 -1.13 -0.78 10.13
CA ASN A 270 -0.85 0.22 11.15
C ASN A 270 -1.90 1.33 11.05
N LEU A 271 -2.81 1.39 12.03
CA LEU A 271 -3.88 2.38 12.05
C LEU A 271 -3.42 3.72 12.64
N PRO A 272 -4.01 4.86 12.22
CA PRO A 272 -3.76 6.14 12.85
C PRO A 272 -4.12 6.12 14.34
N THR A 273 -3.51 7.02 15.11
CA THR A 273 -3.87 7.24 16.51
C THR A 273 -5.32 7.72 16.63
N ALA A 274 -6.00 7.34 17.72
CA ALA A 274 -7.36 7.79 18.02
C ALA A 274 -8.38 7.41 16.91
N THR A 275 -8.23 6.22 16.33
CA THR A 275 -9.19 5.71 15.35
C THR A 275 -10.32 4.98 16.06
N PHE A 276 -11.52 5.57 16.14
CA PHE A 276 -12.59 5.08 17.02
C PHE A 276 -13.60 4.10 16.39
N ASP A 277 -13.49 3.85 15.09
CA ASP A 277 -14.53 3.16 14.33
C ASP A 277 -13.97 2.39 13.13
N ALA A 278 -12.76 1.84 13.29
CA ALA A 278 -12.23 0.88 12.34
C ALA A 278 -13.12 -0.36 12.32
N VAL A 279 -13.37 -0.90 11.13
CA VAL A 279 -14.13 -2.13 10.92
C VAL A 279 -13.30 -3.03 10.02
N LEU A 280 -12.97 -4.22 10.51
CA LEU A 280 -12.48 -5.33 9.70
C LEU A 280 -13.66 -6.23 9.35
N GLU A 281 -13.90 -6.44 8.06
CA GLU A 281 -15.00 -7.28 7.60
C GLU A 281 -14.75 -7.97 6.27
N ASN A 282 -15.66 -8.84 5.86
CA ASN A 282 -15.62 -9.53 4.58
C ASN A 282 -15.74 -8.51 3.45
N ALA A 283 -14.91 -8.67 2.42
CA ALA A 283 -15.05 -7.90 1.20
C ALA A 283 -16.22 -8.41 0.36
N ALA A 284 -16.61 -7.65 -0.66
CA ALA A 284 -17.60 -8.12 -1.63
C ALA A 284 -17.04 -9.24 -2.53
N ALA A 285 -15.72 -9.23 -2.77
CA ALA A 285 -15.02 -10.24 -3.56
C ALA A 285 -14.75 -11.49 -2.71
N PRO A 286 -15.05 -12.71 -3.20
CA PRO A 286 -14.78 -13.94 -2.46
C PRO A 286 -13.29 -14.13 -2.18
N GLY A 287 -12.94 -14.50 -0.95
CA GLY A 287 -11.54 -14.73 -0.55
C GLY A 287 -10.72 -13.46 -0.29
N GLU A 288 -11.39 -12.31 -0.22
CA GLU A 288 -10.82 -11.05 0.23
C GLU A 288 -11.47 -10.58 1.53
N MET A 289 -10.71 -9.79 2.27
CA MET A 289 -11.18 -9.04 3.42
C MET A 289 -11.02 -7.55 3.14
N GLN A 290 -11.67 -6.73 3.97
CA GLN A 290 -11.56 -5.29 3.88
C GLN A 290 -11.44 -4.64 5.26
N ILE A 291 -10.74 -3.52 5.31
CA ILE A 291 -10.67 -2.64 6.48
C ILE A 291 -11.07 -1.22 6.10
N ARG A 292 -11.90 -0.58 6.94
CA ARG A 292 -12.37 0.79 6.74
C ARG A 292 -12.62 1.52 8.04
N SER A 293 -12.62 2.83 8.00
CA SER A 293 -13.16 3.68 9.07
C SER A 293 -14.55 4.19 8.67
N LEU A 294 -15.52 4.10 9.60
CA LEU A 294 -16.87 4.64 9.38
C LEU A 294 -16.91 6.18 9.33
N SER A 295 -15.92 6.83 9.93
CA SER A 295 -15.73 8.28 10.03
C SER A 295 -14.74 8.83 9.00
N ALA A 296 -14.23 7.97 8.10
CA ALA A 296 -13.19 8.33 7.14
C ALA A 296 -11.88 8.80 7.84
N ALA A 297 -11.50 8.15 8.94
CA ALA A 297 -10.23 8.43 9.64
C ALA A 297 -9.00 7.91 8.87
N PHE A 298 -9.18 6.93 7.99
CA PHE A 298 -8.16 6.37 7.12
C PHE A 298 -8.78 5.75 5.88
N GLU A 299 -7.92 5.40 4.93
CA GLU A 299 -8.33 4.90 3.63
C GLU A 299 -8.92 3.48 3.64
N PHE A 300 -9.99 3.29 2.87
CA PHE A 300 -10.56 1.97 2.63
C PHE A 300 -9.53 1.07 1.93
N THR A 301 -9.34 -0.14 2.45
CA THR A 301 -8.42 -1.10 1.85
C THR A 301 -9.01 -2.50 1.76
N THR A 302 -8.94 -3.12 0.58
CA THR A 302 -9.20 -4.58 0.41
C THR A 302 -7.90 -5.36 0.30
N PHE A 303 -7.93 -6.62 0.74
CA PHE A 303 -6.77 -7.50 0.71
C PHE A 303 -7.15 -8.99 0.64
N ALA A 304 -6.33 -9.77 -0.06
CA ALA A 304 -6.44 -11.22 -0.07
C ALA A 304 -6.09 -11.80 1.30
N VAL A 305 -6.77 -12.88 1.72
CA VAL A 305 -6.48 -13.54 3.00
C VAL A 305 -5.01 -14.00 3.04
N PRO A 306 -4.21 -13.57 4.05
CA PRO A 306 -2.83 -14.02 4.19
C PRO A 306 -2.75 -15.46 4.70
N ALA A 307 -1.74 -16.21 4.27
CA ALA A 307 -1.57 -17.61 4.68
C ALA A 307 -0.96 -17.74 6.10
N ASP A 308 0.02 -16.91 6.42
CA ASP A 308 0.79 -17.02 7.66
C ASP A 308 0.17 -16.13 8.75
N SER A 309 0.21 -14.80 8.58
CA SER A 309 -0.28 -13.88 9.63
C SER A 309 -1.06 -12.69 9.12
N PHE A 310 -2.04 -12.27 9.93
CA PHE A 310 -2.73 -11.01 9.80
C PHE A 310 -2.59 -10.19 11.09
N THR A 311 -2.05 -8.98 10.98
CA THR A 311 -1.80 -8.10 12.13
C THR A 311 -2.54 -6.77 11.98
N ILE A 312 -3.21 -6.34 13.04
CA ILE A 312 -3.70 -4.95 13.17
C ILE A 312 -3.00 -4.30 14.36
N ASN A 313 -2.28 -3.22 14.08
CA ASN A 313 -1.64 -2.38 15.07
C ASN A 313 -2.45 -1.10 15.31
N THR A 314 -2.88 -0.86 16.54
CA THR A 314 -3.43 0.46 16.94
C THR A 314 -2.36 1.32 17.60
N ALA A 315 -2.27 2.57 17.17
CA ALA A 315 -1.21 3.49 17.63
C ALA A 315 -1.50 4.18 18.99
N GLY A 316 -2.58 3.80 19.70
CA GLY A 316 -3.04 4.45 20.92
C GLY A 316 -4.20 5.42 20.71
N GLY A 317 -4.50 6.20 21.76
CA GLY A 317 -5.58 7.21 21.72
C GLY A 317 -6.98 6.66 21.98
N ASN A 318 -7.10 5.46 22.58
CA ASN A 318 -8.35 4.72 22.74
C ASN A 318 -8.96 4.33 21.40
N SER A 319 -8.12 3.90 20.47
CA SER A 319 -8.57 3.40 19.18
C SER A 319 -9.49 2.18 19.37
N ALA A 320 -10.44 1.98 18.48
CA ALA A 320 -11.37 0.86 18.52
C ALA A 320 -11.51 0.23 17.12
N VAL A 321 -11.34 -1.09 17.09
CA VAL A 321 -11.48 -1.92 15.90
C VAL A 321 -12.62 -2.91 16.14
N ALA A 322 -13.68 -2.80 15.36
CA ALA A 322 -14.71 -3.83 15.28
C ALA A 322 -14.24 -4.95 14.36
N LEU A 323 -14.13 -6.15 14.89
CA LEU A 323 -14.03 -7.38 14.12
C LEU A 323 -15.48 -7.70 13.75
N ASN A 324 -15.91 -7.51 12.49
CA ASN A 324 -17.34 -7.50 12.14
C ASN A 324 -17.91 -8.72 11.38
N SER A 325 -17.33 -9.13 10.26
CA SER A 325 -17.75 -10.36 9.56
C SER A 325 -16.56 -10.92 8.83
N PHE A 326 -16.27 -12.20 8.94
CA PHE A 326 -15.08 -12.78 8.33
C PHE A 326 -15.53 -13.73 7.23
N ASP A 327 -14.83 -13.70 6.09
CA ASP A 327 -15.03 -14.71 5.06
C ASP A 327 -14.71 -16.09 5.65
N ALA A 328 -15.44 -17.14 5.27
CA ALA A 328 -15.18 -18.49 5.78
C ALA A 328 -13.77 -19.01 5.38
N ALA A 329 -13.18 -18.44 4.33
CA ALA A 329 -11.81 -18.70 3.92
C ALA A 329 -10.78 -17.85 4.67
N PHE A 330 -11.20 -16.88 5.50
CA PHE A 330 -10.30 -16.10 6.35
C PHE A 330 -9.78 -16.96 7.51
N ALA A 331 -8.68 -17.68 7.24
CA ALA A 331 -8.04 -18.58 8.19
C ALA A 331 -6.51 -18.48 8.11
N PRO A 332 -5.90 -17.29 8.34
CA PRO A 332 -4.46 -17.21 8.53
C PRO A 332 -4.04 -18.09 9.72
N THR A 333 -2.78 -18.49 9.76
CA THR A 333 -2.26 -19.23 10.92
C THR A 333 -2.36 -18.38 12.18
N ASP A 334 -1.99 -17.10 12.10
CA ASP A 334 -1.99 -16.15 13.20
C ASP A 334 -2.87 -14.92 12.92
N VAL A 335 -3.70 -14.55 13.89
CA VAL A 335 -4.31 -13.21 13.98
C VAL A 335 -3.71 -12.48 15.17
N ILE A 336 -3.06 -11.34 14.90
CA ILE A 336 -2.33 -10.57 15.91
C ILE A 336 -3.02 -9.22 16.10
N LEU A 337 -3.51 -9.00 17.32
CA LEU A 337 -4.13 -7.77 17.77
C LEU A 337 -3.15 -7.05 18.71
N ASN A 338 -2.46 -6.05 18.20
CA ASN A 338 -1.40 -5.35 18.93
C ASN A 338 -1.77 -3.87 19.10
N GLY A 339 -2.17 -3.48 20.29
CA GLY A 339 -2.60 -2.10 20.54
C GLY A 339 -2.07 -1.56 21.85
N LYS A 340 -2.15 -0.25 22.05
CA LYS A 340 -1.68 0.38 23.30
C LYS A 340 -2.73 0.25 24.41
N PRO A 341 -2.35 0.48 25.69
CA PRO A 341 -3.32 0.50 26.77
C PRO A 341 -4.46 1.49 26.50
N GLY A 342 -5.70 1.00 26.59
CA GLY A 342 -6.91 1.77 26.32
C GLY A 342 -7.49 1.57 24.91
N ASP A 343 -6.76 0.94 24.00
CA ASP A 343 -7.29 0.57 22.68
C ASP A 343 -8.11 -0.73 22.75
N PHE A 344 -9.08 -0.89 21.85
CA PHE A 344 -10.05 -1.98 21.84
C PHE A 344 -10.08 -2.73 20.51
N TYR A 345 -10.18 -4.05 20.59
CA TYR A 345 -10.61 -4.94 19.52
C TYR A 345 -11.89 -5.63 19.97
N LYS A 346 -12.95 -5.57 19.18
CA LYS A 346 -14.28 -5.98 19.63
C LYS A 346 -14.94 -6.94 18.65
N LEU A 347 -15.38 -8.09 19.13
CA LEU A 347 -16.25 -9.00 18.37
C LEU A 347 -17.65 -8.40 18.22
N THR A 348 -18.27 -8.62 17.05
CA THR A 348 -19.65 -8.20 16.80
C THR A 348 -20.62 -9.37 16.60
N ALA A 349 -20.10 -10.59 16.51
CA ALA A 349 -20.88 -11.82 16.33
C ALA A 349 -20.19 -13.00 17.03
N ASN A 350 -20.93 -14.11 17.21
CA ASN A 350 -20.32 -15.36 17.66
C ASN A 350 -19.51 -15.99 16.51
N ASP A 351 -18.47 -16.74 16.88
CA ASP A 351 -17.77 -17.67 15.98
C ASP A 351 -17.24 -16.96 14.74
N GLN A 352 -16.47 -15.90 14.98
CA GLN A 352 -16.11 -14.94 13.96
C GLN A 352 -14.70 -15.18 13.42
N LEU A 353 -13.78 -15.58 14.29
CA LEU A 353 -12.47 -16.06 13.88
C LEU A 353 -12.57 -17.53 13.49
N ALA A 354 -11.77 -17.95 12.51
CA ALA A 354 -11.72 -19.36 12.16
C ALA A 354 -11.12 -20.19 13.31
N ASP A 355 -11.72 -21.34 13.57
CA ASP A 355 -11.28 -22.34 14.57
C ASP A 355 -9.82 -22.79 14.45
N SER A 356 -9.17 -22.58 13.30
CA SER A 356 -7.77 -22.91 13.06
C SER A 356 -6.79 -21.80 13.47
N VAL A 357 -7.28 -20.60 13.77
CA VAL A 357 -6.46 -19.41 14.05
C VAL A 357 -5.85 -19.46 15.44
N LEU A 358 -4.56 -19.15 15.55
CA LEU A 358 -3.94 -18.72 16.81
C LEU A 358 -4.18 -17.21 16.98
N LEU A 359 -4.92 -16.83 18.01
CA LEU A 359 -5.18 -15.43 18.34
C LEU A 359 -4.14 -14.91 19.32
N THR A 360 -3.45 -13.83 18.94
CA THR A 360 -2.50 -13.14 19.81
C THR A 360 -3.03 -11.76 20.22
N LEU A 361 -3.01 -11.46 21.51
CA LEU A 361 -3.27 -10.11 22.04
C LEU A 361 -2.00 -9.55 22.70
N SER A 362 -1.59 -8.36 22.27
CA SER A 362 -0.35 -7.72 22.75
C SER A 362 -0.46 -6.19 22.89
N GLY A 363 0.58 -5.59 23.46
CA GLY A 363 0.76 -4.15 23.59
C GLY A 363 -0.04 -3.47 24.72
N GLY A 364 -0.84 -4.24 25.47
CA GLY A 364 -1.70 -3.72 26.54
C GLY A 364 -3.14 -3.41 26.09
N ALA A 365 -3.50 -3.75 24.86
CA ALA A 365 -4.85 -3.56 24.31
C ALA A 365 -5.92 -4.38 25.04
N ILE A 366 -7.18 -4.06 24.74
CA ILE A 366 -8.37 -4.74 25.25
C ILE A 366 -9.01 -5.56 24.13
N LEU A 367 -9.16 -6.87 24.33
CA LEU A 367 -10.07 -7.70 23.54
C LEU A 367 -11.43 -7.75 24.23
N ASP A 368 -12.47 -7.23 23.59
CA ASP A 368 -13.86 -7.24 24.06
C ASP A 368 -14.70 -8.26 23.29
N LEU A 369 -15.06 -9.35 23.97
CA LEU A 369 -15.95 -10.38 23.41
C LEU A 369 -17.43 -9.97 23.48
N GLY A 370 -17.79 -8.94 24.26
CA GLY A 370 -19.17 -8.57 24.49
C GLY A 370 -19.99 -9.76 25.02
N MET A 371 -21.08 -10.08 24.33
CA MET A 371 -21.94 -11.25 24.63
C MET A 371 -21.64 -12.45 23.73
N PHE A 372 -20.57 -12.37 22.92
CA PHE A 372 -20.32 -13.31 21.84
C PHE A 372 -19.30 -14.36 22.26
N ASN A 373 -19.61 -15.62 21.94
CA ASN A 373 -18.70 -16.73 22.12
C ASN A 373 -17.78 -16.83 20.90
N GLU A 374 -16.51 -17.11 21.15
CA GLU A 374 -15.50 -17.31 20.12
C GLU A 374 -14.78 -18.62 20.33
N THR A 375 -14.50 -19.34 19.23
CA THR A 375 -13.71 -20.56 19.22
C THR A 375 -12.49 -20.35 18.31
N ILE A 376 -11.32 -20.70 18.83
CA ILE A 376 -10.04 -20.52 18.13
C ILE A 376 -9.15 -21.72 18.39
N ASN A 377 -8.08 -21.87 17.59
CA ASN A 377 -7.13 -22.95 17.79
C ASN A 377 -6.39 -22.74 19.10
N GLY A 378 -5.78 -21.58 19.32
CA GLY A 378 -5.06 -21.27 20.54
C GLY A 378 -5.11 -19.78 20.85
N PHE A 379 -4.77 -19.41 22.07
CA PHE A 379 -4.72 -18.01 22.48
C PHE A 379 -3.39 -17.68 23.15
N LEU A 380 -2.70 -16.68 22.63
CA LEU A 380 -1.51 -16.08 23.23
C LEU A 380 -1.85 -14.70 23.78
N LEU A 381 -1.80 -14.55 25.10
CA LEU A 381 -1.84 -13.24 25.76
C LEU A 381 -0.43 -12.80 26.10
N GLU A 382 0.18 -11.97 25.24
CA GLU A 382 1.50 -11.41 25.53
C GLU A 382 1.40 -10.32 26.60
N ASP A 383 0.52 -9.35 26.38
CA ASP A 383 0.17 -8.29 27.32
C ASP A 383 -1.16 -7.64 26.92
N GLY A 384 -2.13 -7.56 27.82
CA GLY A 384 -3.44 -6.99 27.49
C GLY A 384 -4.54 -7.27 28.51
N THR A 385 -5.77 -6.95 28.14
CA THR A 385 -6.96 -7.28 28.93
C THR A 385 -8.00 -7.95 28.06
N VAL A 386 -8.56 -9.07 28.51
CA VAL A 386 -9.71 -9.71 27.84
C VAL A 386 -10.96 -9.45 28.67
N ILE A 387 -12.01 -8.89 28.06
CA ILE A 387 -13.28 -8.59 28.73
C ILE A 387 -14.46 -9.24 28.01
N ALA A 388 -15.54 -9.47 28.76
CA ALA A 388 -16.81 -9.92 28.23
C ALA A 388 -17.96 -9.44 29.14
N THR A 389 -19.14 -9.22 28.55
CA THR A 389 -20.41 -9.05 29.27
C THR A 389 -21.22 -10.35 29.35
N GLY A 390 -20.83 -11.36 28.57
CA GLY A 390 -21.40 -12.71 28.59
C GLY A 390 -20.72 -13.69 27.63
N GLY A 391 -19.86 -13.20 26.73
CA GLY A 391 -19.06 -14.01 25.81
C GLY A 391 -18.03 -14.91 26.51
N ILE A 392 -17.73 -16.03 25.85
CA ILE A 392 -16.76 -17.04 26.27
C ILE A 392 -15.71 -17.19 25.19
N LEU A 393 -14.43 -17.22 25.59
CA LEU A 393 -13.34 -17.59 24.68
C LEU A 393 -13.01 -19.07 24.86
N THR A 394 -13.13 -19.85 23.79
CA THR A 394 -12.84 -21.28 23.77
C THR A 394 -11.60 -21.54 22.92
N ALA A 395 -10.58 -22.19 23.48
CA ALA A 395 -9.40 -22.62 22.73
C ALA A 395 -9.38 -24.14 22.56
N GLN A 396 -9.05 -24.61 21.37
CA GLN A 396 -8.91 -26.06 21.06
C GLN A 396 -7.55 -26.63 21.51
N SER A 397 -6.56 -25.76 21.60
CA SER A 397 -5.22 -25.95 22.16
C SER A 397 -5.02 -25.04 23.37
N ASP A 398 -3.83 -25.07 23.95
CA ASP A 398 -3.57 -24.47 25.25
C ASP A 398 -3.63 -22.94 25.20
N PHE A 399 -4.11 -22.34 26.29
CA PHE A 399 -3.97 -20.91 26.52
C PHE A 399 -2.52 -20.61 26.96
N ASP A 400 -1.77 -19.80 26.22
CA ASP A 400 -0.47 -19.24 26.65
C ASP A 400 -0.68 -17.83 27.18
N LEU A 401 -0.72 -17.67 28.50
CA LEU A 401 -0.89 -16.38 29.15
C LEU A 401 0.44 -15.88 29.71
N ARG A 402 0.84 -14.64 29.41
CA ARG A 402 2.13 -14.08 29.84
C ARG A 402 2.01 -12.90 30.78
N SER A 403 1.24 -11.89 30.40
CA SER A 403 0.97 -10.68 31.20
C SER A 403 -0.44 -10.18 30.92
N GLY A 404 -1.13 -9.66 31.93
CA GLY A 404 -2.41 -8.96 31.73
C GLY A 404 -3.55 -9.41 32.64
N VAL A 405 -4.78 -9.10 32.22
CA VAL A 405 -6.00 -9.39 33.01
C VAL A 405 -7.03 -10.10 32.13
N VAL A 406 -7.54 -11.24 32.57
CA VAL A 406 -8.58 -11.99 31.88
C VAL A 406 -9.87 -11.95 32.69
N LYS A 407 -10.85 -11.19 32.21
CA LYS A 407 -12.20 -11.05 32.79
C LYS A 407 -13.26 -11.84 32.01
N ALA A 408 -12.94 -12.28 30.80
CA ALA A 408 -13.78 -13.20 30.04
C ALA A 408 -13.59 -14.64 30.51
N GLN A 409 -14.67 -15.44 30.48
CA GLN A 409 -14.57 -16.87 30.78
C GLN A 409 -13.75 -17.58 29.71
N LEU A 410 -12.76 -18.37 30.15
CA LEU A 410 -11.98 -19.25 29.30
C LEU A 410 -12.51 -20.69 29.38
N ASN A 411 -12.73 -21.31 28.23
CA ASN A 411 -13.04 -22.74 28.06
C ASN A 411 -12.02 -23.41 27.13
N GLY A 412 -11.88 -24.73 27.18
CA GLY A 412 -10.92 -25.45 26.33
C GLY A 412 -10.08 -26.45 27.10
N THR A 413 -8.79 -26.53 26.74
CA THR A 413 -7.82 -27.50 27.28
C THR A 413 -7.07 -26.94 28.49
N ASP A 414 -5.75 -26.83 28.42
CA ASP A 414 -4.87 -26.41 29.50
C ASP A 414 -4.71 -24.88 29.51
N LEU A 415 -4.49 -24.33 30.70
CA LEU A 415 -4.05 -22.95 30.88
C LEU A 415 -2.58 -22.96 31.29
N ILE A 416 -1.73 -22.36 30.46
CA ILE A 416 -0.29 -22.26 30.68
C ILE A 416 0.08 -20.81 30.96
N LYS A 417 0.63 -20.55 32.14
CA LYS A 417 1.22 -19.26 32.51
C LYS A 417 2.72 -19.26 32.23
N ASN A 418 3.15 -18.50 31.23
CA ASN A 418 4.55 -18.33 30.85
C ASN A 418 5.06 -16.90 31.14
N GLY A 419 6.37 -16.71 31.07
CA GLY A 419 7.02 -15.41 31.25
C GLY A 419 6.95 -14.84 32.68
N MET A 420 7.82 -13.88 32.99
CA MET A 420 7.93 -13.32 34.35
C MET A 420 6.76 -12.39 34.74
N GLY A 421 5.86 -12.07 33.82
CA GLY A 421 4.73 -11.17 34.03
C GLY A 421 3.69 -11.71 35.02
N THR A 422 2.73 -10.86 35.36
CA THR A 422 1.56 -11.24 36.17
C THR A 422 0.34 -11.38 35.27
N VAL A 423 -0.37 -12.49 35.40
CA VAL A 423 -1.71 -12.68 34.80
C VAL A 423 -2.73 -12.72 35.92
N ILE A 424 -3.77 -11.90 35.82
CA ILE A 424 -4.89 -11.87 36.76
C ILE A 424 -6.10 -12.54 36.13
N LEU A 425 -6.62 -13.59 36.78
CA LEU A 425 -7.85 -14.26 36.38
C LEU A 425 -9.04 -13.72 37.18
N ASP A 426 -9.93 -13.00 36.49
CA ASP A 426 -11.12 -12.33 37.00
C ASP A 426 -12.40 -12.85 36.30
N ALA A 427 -12.35 -14.06 35.76
CA ALA A 427 -13.51 -14.82 35.29
C ALA A 427 -13.72 -16.12 36.09
N ALA A 428 -14.94 -16.65 36.11
CA ALA A 428 -15.16 -18.03 36.53
C ALA A 428 -14.89 -18.90 35.31
N ASN A 429 -13.77 -19.61 35.29
CA ASN A 429 -13.29 -20.33 34.12
C ASN A 429 -13.87 -21.75 34.03
N GLY A 430 -13.97 -22.28 32.82
CA GLY A 430 -14.55 -23.58 32.50
C GLY A 430 -13.67 -24.49 31.64
N TYR A 431 -12.38 -24.17 31.48
CA TYR A 431 -11.43 -25.07 30.81
C TYR A 431 -11.31 -26.40 31.54
N ALA A 432 -11.15 -27.50 30.79
CA ALA A 432 -11.22 -28.85 31.33
C ALA A 432 -9.83 -29.44 31.67
N GLY A 433 -8.77 -28.77 31.25
CA GLY A 433 -7.39 -29.21 31.41
C GLY A 433 -6.69 -28.72 32.68
N GLN A 434 -5.36 -28.83 32.65
CA GLN A 434 -4.48 -28.47 33.75
C GLN A 434 -4.21 -26.97 33.80
N THR A 435 -3.80 -26.50 34.97
CA THR A 435 -3.24 -25.16 35.16
C THR A 435 -1.73 -25.31 35.38
N ILE A 436 -0.92 -24.88 34.42
CA ILE A 436 0.54 -25.02 34.47
C ILE A 436 1.15 -23.63 34.61
N ILE A 437 1.91 -23.38 35.66
CA ILE A 437 2.61 -22.11 35.86
C ILE A 437 4.09 -22.36 35.69
N ASN A 438 4.61 -21.98 34.52
CA ASN A 438 6.03 -22.14 34.19
C ASN A 438 6.88 -21.03 34.77
N ASP A 439 6.38 -19.79 34.78
CA ASP A 439 7.11 -18.63 35.29
C ASP A 439 6.17 -17.48 35.68
N GLY A 440 6.65 -16.56 36.51
CA GLY A 440 5.90 -15.38 36.95
C GLY A 440 4.72 -15.70 37.85
N THR A 441 3.71 -14.81 37.86
CA THR A 441 2.59 -14.89 38.81
C THR A 441 1.26 -15.11 38.09
N LEU A 442 0.51 -16.14 38.50
CA LEU A 442 -0.92 -16.26 38.22
C LEU A 442 -1.70 -15.83 39.47
N GLN A 443 -2.42 -14.73 39.39
CA GLN A 443 -3.20 -14.16 40.49
C GLN A 443 -4.70 -14.39 40.29
N LEU A 444 -5.41 -14.77 41.35
CA LEU A 444 -6.87 -14.87 41.34
C LEU A 444 -7.49 -13.53 41.73
N ALA A 445 -8.56 -13.13 41.04
CA ALA A 445 -9.38 -11.97 41.42
C ALA A 445 -10.82 -12.37 41.80
N ARG A 446 -11.14 -13.67 41.75
CA ARG A 446 -12.43 -14.22 42.15
C ARG A 446 -12.41 -15.73 42.40
N SER A 447 -13.47 -16.23 43.03
CA SER A 447 -13.73 -17.67 43.14
C SER A 447 -13.95 -18.31 41.76
N PHE A 448 -13.54 -19.58 41.62
CA PHE A 448 -13.58 -20.35 40.36
C PHE A 448 -12.74 -19.76 39.22
N ALA A 449 -11.78 -18.88 39.54
CA ALA A 449 -10.78 -18.43 38.58
C ALA A 449 -9.92 -19.58 38.05
N ILE A 450 -9.68 -20.61 38.87
CA ILE A 450 -9.23 -21.93 38.43
C ILE A 450 -10.40 -22.90 38.61
N PRO A 451 -10.79 -23.69 37.59
CA PRO A 451 -11.83 -24.71 37.70
C PRO A 451 -11.49 -25.73 38.79
N ASN A 452 -12.48 -26.15 39.58
CA ASN A 452 -12.26 -27.08 40.69
C ASN A 452 -11.87 -28.51 40.25
N THR A 453 -12.00 -28.80 38.96
CA THR A 453 -11.57 -30.04 38.32
C THR A 453 -10.12 -30.00 37.85
N SER A 454 -9.47 -28.82 37.84
CA SER A 454 -8.12 -28.65 37.33
C SER A 454 -7.07 -29.15 38.34
N SER A 455 -6.02 -29.80 37.84
CA SER A 455 -4.75 -29.97 38.56
C SER A 455 -3.89 -28.73 38.35
N LEU A 456 -3.02 -28.43 39.32
CA LEU A 456 -2.09 -27.30 39.22
C LEU A 456 -0.63 -27.73 39.39
N ASP A 457 0.24 -27.30 38.47
CA ASP A 457 1.68 -27.53 38.54
C ASP A 457 2.49 -26.23 38.52
N LEU A 458 3.32 -26.04 39.54
CA LEU A 458 4.25 -24.91 39.71
C LEU A 458 5.65 -25.33 39.24
N THR A 459 5.91 -25.28 37.94
CA THR A 459 7.02 -26.06 37.33
C THR A 459 8.42 -25.53 37.67
N ALA A 460 8.53 -24.26 38.10
CA ALA A 460 9.79 -23.61 38.46
C ALA A 460 9.74 -22.87 39.80
N VAL A 461 10.89 -22.58 40.41
CA VAL A 461 10.98 -21.78 41.66
C VAL A 461 10.50 -20.34 41.48
N THR A 462 10.43 -19.85 40.25
CA THR A 462 9.92 -18.52 39.89
C THR A 462 8.41 -18.52 39.63
N SER A 463 7.77 -19.68 39.56
CA SER A 463 6.31 -19.80 39.43
C SER A 463 5.61 -19.44 40.74
N VAL A 464 4.60 -18.58 40.65
CA VAL A 464 3.81 -18.11 41.79
C VAL A 464 2.33 -18.25 41.49
N LEU A 465 1.62 -18.97 42.34
CA LEU A 465 0.16 -18.90 42.44
C LEU A 465 -0.19 -17.92 43.56
N ASP A 466 -0.82 -16.80 43.23
CA ASP A 466 -1.34 -15.85 44.20
C ASP A 466 -2.86 -15.96 44.32
N LEU A 467 -3.33 -16.53 45.42
CA LEU A 467 -4.75 -16.70 45.70
C LEU A 467 -5.44 -15.37 46.03
N ASN A 468 -4.70 -14.34 46.44
CA ASN A 468 -5.25 -13.02 46.75
C ASN A 468 -6.50 -13.07 47.68
N GLY A 469 -6.52 -14.01 48.64
CA GLY A 469 -7.63 -14.19 49.57
C GLY A 469 -8.79 -15.08 49.08
N PHE A 470 -8.75 -15.61 47.85
CA PHE A 470 -9.78 -16.50 47.31
C PHE A 470 -9.47 -17.98 47.61
N GLU A 471 -10.48 -18.71 48.06
CA GLU A 471 -10.39 -20.16 48.20
C GLU A 471 -10.35 -20.84 46.81
N VAL A 472 -9.52 -21.87 46.68
CA VAL A 472 -9.42 -22.70 45.48
C VAL A 472 -9.51 -24.18 45.88
N SER A 473 -10.23 -24.97 45.10
CA SER A 473 -10.22 -26.43 45.19
C SER A 473 -9.53 -26.97 43.96
N LEU A 474 -8.54 -27.84 44.13
CA LEU A 474 -7.75 -28.42 43.04
C LEU A 474 -7.77 -29.94 43.17
N THR A 475 -7.69 -30.65 42.05
CA THR A 475 -7.57 -32.11 42.08
C THR A 475 -6.17 -32.57 42.53
N SER A 476 -5.14 -31.78 42.21
CA SER A 476 -3.79 -31.89 42.73
C SER A 476 -3.06 -30.55 42.69
N LEU A 477 -2.05 -30.41 43.53
CA LEU A 477 -1.11 -29.29 43.52
C LEU A 477 0.32 -29.86 43.60
N THR A 478 1.13 -29.61 42.58
CA THR A 478 2.52 -30.08 42.49
C THR A 478 3.48 -28.93 42.16
N GLY A 479 4.79 -29.24 42.17
CA GLY A 479 5.83 -28.33 41.70
C GLY A 479 6.74 -27.78 42.79
N THR A 480 7.58 -26.81 42.41
CA THR A 480 8.63 -26.20 43.24
C THR A 480 8.43 -24.71 43.51
N GLY A 481 7.40 -24.12 42.91
CA GLY A 481 7.07 -22.70 43.08
C GLY A 481 6.41 -22.36 44.41
N LYS A 482 5.84 -21.14 44.46
CA LYS A 482 5.29 -20.55 45.68
C LYS A 482 3.77 -20.36 45.56
N VAL A 483 3.06 -20.62 46.66
CA VAL A 483 1.66 -20.20 46.83
C VAL A 483 1.61 -19.02 47.81
N VAL A 484 0.91 -17.96 47.43
CA VAL A 484 0.59 -16.80 48.27
C VAL A 484 -0.90 -16.82 48.59
N LEU A 485 -1.26 -16.82 49.88
CA LEU A 485 -2.66 -17.01 50.27
C LEU A 485 -3.46 -15.71 50.35
N GLY A 486 -2.83 -14.57 50.72
CA GLY A 486 -3.48 -13.27 50.97
C GLY A 486 -4.45 -13.21 52.17
N GLY A 487 -5.07 -14.34 52.52
CA GLY A 487 -6.11 -14.52 53.53
C GLY A 487 -6.93 -15.81 53.34
N ALA A 488 -6.76 -16.49 52.19
CA ALA A 488 -7.36 -17.79 51.89
C ALA A 488 -6.82 -18.90 52.80
N THR A 489 -7.63 -19.94 53.03
CA THR A 489 -7.26 -21.15 53.78
C THR A 489 -7.12 -22.36 52.89
#